data_AF-A0A8T4RCG4-F1
#
_entry.id   AF-A0A8T4RCG4-F1
#
_cell.length_a   1.000
_cell.length_b   1.000
_cell.length_c   1.000
_cell.angle_alpha   90.00
_cell.angle_beta   90.00
_cell.angle_gamma   90.00
#
_symmetry.space_group_name_H-M   'P 1'
#
loop_
_entity.id
_entity.type
_entity.pdbx_description
1 polymer ?
#
loop_
_entity_poly.entity_id
_entity_poly.type
_entity_poly.pdbx_seq_one_letter_code
_entity_poly.pdbx_strand_id
1 'polypeptide(L)'
;MHSQADKLSQKILNLLAEATEPLETKEIELLLPQATRVKVLYRLNRLRGDGLLKGKPVGSGKGAWIWWGSKSFILNNDIKKNLSLK
;
A
#
# COMPACT_ATOMS: atom_id res chain seq x y z
N MET A 1 -21.65 -7.11 2.44
CA MET A 1 -21.94 -6.20 1.31
C MET A 1 -20.61 -5.76 0.70
N HIS A 2 -20.21 -6.35 -0.43
CA HIS A 2 -19.01 -5.93 -1.16
C HIS A 2 -19.33 -4.63 -1.91
N SER A 3 -18.98 -3.49 -1.31
CA SER A 3 -19.06 -2.18 -1.95
C SER A 3 -18.07 -2.15 -3.11
N GLN A 4 -18.53 -1.80 -4.31
CA GLN A 4 -17.66 -1.36 -5.41
C GLN A 4 -16.60 -0.41 -4.84
N ALA A 5 -15.33 -0.70 -5.08
CA ALA A 5 -14.25 0.17 -4.62
C ALA A 5 -14.48 1.57 -5.22
N ASP A 6 -14.57 2.60 -4.38
CA ASP A 6 -14.75 3.95 -4.88
C ASP A 6 -13.55 4.35 -5.75
N LYS A 7 -13.74 5.27 -6.71
CA LYS A 7 -12.72 5.63 -7.71
C LYS A 7 -11.34 5.94 -7.08
N LEU A 8 -11.30 6.54 -5.89
CA LEU A 8 -10.05 6.80 -5.18
C LEU A 8 -9.38 5.52 -4.69
N SER A 9 -10.14 4.57 -4.15
CA SER A 9 -9.63 3.26 -3.73
C SER A 9 -9.02 2.48 -4.90
N GLN A 10 -9.67 2.47 -6.06
CA GLN A 10 -9.12 1.81 -7.24
C GLN A 10 -7.81 2.46 -7.71
N LYS A 11 -7.74 3.79 -7.71
CA LYS A 11 -6.51 4.53 -8.05
C LYS A 11 -5.36 4.19 -7.10
N ILE A 12 -5.63 4.12 -5.79
CA ILE A 12 -4.64 3.74 -4.78
C ILE A 12 -4.13 2.32 -5.02
N LEU A 13 -5.04 1.36 -5.29
CA LEU A 13 -4.66 -0.03 -5.55
C LEU A 13 -3.80 -0.19 -6.80
N ASN A 14 -4.17 0.48 -7.90
CA ASN A 14 -3.39 0.46 -9.13
C ASN A 14 -2.00 1.06 -8.92
N LEU A 15 -1.93 2.22 -8.25
CA LEU A 15 -0.68 2.91 -7.93
C LEU A 15 0.24 2.02 -7.10
N LEU A 16 -0.27 1.34 -6.06
CA LEU A 16 0.53 0.43 -5.24
C LEU A 16 0.86 -0.91 -5.91
N ALA A 17 0.14 -1.28 -6.98
CA ALA A 17 0.44 -2.46 -7.78
C ALA A 17 1.56 -2.20 -8.79
N GLU A 18 1.65 -0.96 -9.29
CA GLU A 18 2.70 -0.50 -10.22
C GLU A 18 3.97 -0.01 -9.49
N ALA A 19 3.85 0.37 -8.22
CA ALA A 19 4.98 0.81 -7.41
C ALA A 19 6.00 -0.32 -7.22
N THR A 20 7.27 -0.03 -7.54
CA THR A 20 8.39 -0.95 -7.34
C THR A 20 8.86 -1.03 -5.88
N GLU A 21 8.45 -0.06 -5.06
CA GLU A 21 8.82 0.05 -3.66
C GLU A 21 7.61 0.48 -2.80
N PRO A 22 7.63 0.21 -1.48
CA PRO A 22 6.61 0.71 -0.56
C PRO A 22 6.59 2.24 -0.55
N LEU A 23 5.40 2.81 -0.57
CA LEU A 23 5.22 4.26 -0.58
C LEU A 23 4.69 4.77 0.75
N GLU A 24 5.16 5.94 1.15
CA GLU A 24 4.59 6.69 2.24
C GLU A 24 3.23 7.29 1.88
N THR A 25 2.39 7.50 2.90
CA THR A 25 1.10 8.21 2.73
C THR A 25 1.28 9.56 2.01
N LYS A 26 2.38 10.27 2.27
CA LYS A 26 2.65 11.58 1.67
C LYS A 26 2.96 11.46 0.18
N GLU A 27 3.69 10.44 -0.23
CA GLU A 27 4.00 10.19 -1.64
C GLU A 27 2.73 9.81 -2.42
N ILE A 28 1.88 8.96 -1.83
CA ILE A 28 0.58 8.60 -2.42
C ILE A 28 -0.33 9.84 -2.56
N GLU A 29 -0.31 10.75 -1.59
CA GLU A 29 -1.02 12.03 -1.68
C GLU A 29 -0.52 12.88 -2.86
N LEU A 30 0.80 13.01 -3.03
CA LEU A 30 1.38 13.81 -4.12
C LEU A 30 1.05 13.24 -5.50
N LEU A 31 0.97 11.91 -5.61
CA LEU A 31 0.60 11.22 -6.85
C LEU A 31 -0.92 11.25 -7.15
N LEU A 32 -1.74 11.62 -6.16
CA LEU A 32 -3.19 11.72 -6.27
C LEU A 32 -3.69 13.11 -5.86
N PRO A 33 -3.29 14.18 -6.58
CA PRO A 33 -3.53 15.57 -6.18
C PRO A 33 -5.02 15.94 -6.02
N GLN A 34 -5.93 15.15 -6.60
CA GLN A 34 -7.38 15.29 -6.42
C GLN A 34 -7.89 14.90 -5.01
N ALA A 35 -7.04 14.35 -4.13
CA ALA A 35 -7.42 13.88 -2.80
C ALA A 35 -6.50 14.45 -1.72
N THR A 36 -7.07 14.79 -0.57
CA THR A 36 -6.29 15.25 0.59
C THR A 36 -5.62 14.09 1.30
N ARG A 37 -4.50 14.34 2.01
CA ARG A 37 -3.84 13.35 2.88
C ARG A 37 -4.81 12.56 3.77
N VAL A 38 -5.79 13.25 4.37
CA VAL A 38 -6.78 12.64 5.27
C VAL A 38 -7.66 11.64 4.51
N LYS A 39 -8.14 12.00 3.32
CA LYS A 39 -8.95 11.08 2.48
C LYS A 39 -8.13 9.88 2.02
N VAL A 40 -6.89 10.11 1.60
CA VAL A 40 -5.95 9.05 1.21
C VAL A 40 -5.70 8.08 2.38
N LEU A 41 -5.36 8.59 3.56
CA LEU A 41 -5.13 7.78 4.75
C LEU A 41 -6.36 6.99 5.19
N TYR A 42 -7.55 7.59 5.11
CA TYR A 42 -8.80 6.90 5.41
C TYR A 42 -9.03 5.70 4.48
N ARG A 43 -8.84 5.89 3.17
CA ARG A 43 -8.97 4.82 2.18
C ARG A 43 -7.94 3.73 2.36
N LEU A 44 -6.67 4.09 2.56
CA LEU A 44 -5.59 3.14 2.82
C LEU A 44 -5.89 2.26 4.03
N ASN A 45 -6.41 2.84 5.12
CA ASN A 45 -6.80 2.06 6.29
C ASN A 45 -7.98 1.13 6.04
N ARG A 46 -8.98 1.55 5.26
CA ARG A 46 -10.09 0.68 4.86
C ARG A 46 -9.60 -0.49 3.99
N LEU A 47 -8.86 -0.19 2.94
CA LEU A 47 -8.27 -1.20 2.04
C LEU A 47 -7.35 -2.19 2.78
N ARG A 48 -6.62 -1.72 3.80
CA ARG A 48 -5.84 -2.58 4.70
C ARG A 48 -6.74 -3.47 5.54
N GLY A 49 -7.82 -2.92 6.10
CA GLY A 49 -8.83 -3.67 6.87
C GLY A 49 -9.51 -4.75 6.02
N ASP A 50 -9.74 -4.46 4.74
CA ASP A 50 -10.29 -5.40 3.76
C ASP A 50 -9.25 -6.41 3.22
N GLY A 51 -7.99 -6.31 3.66
CA GLY A 51 -6.90 -7.22 3.25
C GLY A 51 -6.36 -7.01 1.83
N LEU A 52 -6.82 -5.97 1.11
CA LEU A 52 -6.46 -5.70 -0.28
C LEU A 52 -5.03 -5.17 -0.43
N LEU A 53 -4.52 -4.49 0.60
CA LEU A 53 -3.15 -4.00 0.68
C LEU A 53 -2.56 -4.22 2.07
N LYS A 54 -1.25 -3.98 2.18
CA LYS A 54 -0.53 -4.01 3.45
C LYS A 54 -0.02 -2.60 3.77
N GLY A 55 0.11 -2.31 5.05
CA GLY A 55 0.70 -1.07 5.51
C GLY A 55 1.11 -1.16 6.96
N LYS A 56 2.14 -0.40 7.31
CA LYS A 56 2.73 -0.38 8.65
C LYS A 56 3.04 1.06 9.06
N PRO A 57 2.74 1.46 10.31
CA PRO A 57 3.22 2.73 10.84
C PRO A 57 4.74 2.70 11.02
N VAL A 58 5.41 3.79 10.65
CA VAL A 58 6.87 3.96 10.78
C VAL A 58 7.20 5.21 11.60
N GLY A 59 8.32 5.16 12.31
CA GLY A 59 8.79 6.25 13.17
C GLY A 59 8.15 6.29 14.57
N SER A 60 8.68 7.18 15.40
CA SER A 60 8.21 7.41 16.79
C SER A 60 7.02 8.39 16.88
N GLY A 61 6.57 8.93 15.74
CA GLY A 61 5.53 9.97 15.66
C GLY A 61 4.15 9.48 15.18
N LYS A 62 3.12 10.29 15.46
CA LYS A 62 1.73 10.05 15.02
C LYS A 62 1.58 10.27 13.51
N GLY A 63 1.74 9.21 12.72
CA GLY A 63 1.06 9.11 11.42
C GLY A 63 1.92 9.05 10.17
N ALA A 64 3.19 8.66 10.25
CA ALA A 64 3.91 8.19 9.07
C ALA A 64 3.58 6.69 8.85
N TRP A 65 3.17 6.34 7.64
CA TRP A 65 2.80 4.99 7.25
C TRP A 65 3.40 4.70 5.89
N ILE A 66 3.95 3.50 5.75
CA ILE A 66 4.38 2.90 4.48
C ILE A 66 3.33 1.88 4.04
N TRP A 67 3.08 1.82 2.73
CA TRP A 67 2.02 1.03 2.11
C TRP A 67 2.57 0.27 0.90
N TRP A 68 2.06 -0.94 0.69
CA TRP A 68 2.43 -1.77 -0.46
C TRP A 68 1.28 -2.70 -0.84
N GLY A 69 1.28 -3.14 -2.10
CA GLY A 69 0.35 -4.15 -2.57
C GLY A 69 0.41 -5.42 -1.74
N SER A 70 -0.71 -6.13 -1.63
CA SER A 70 -0.77 -7.42 -0.92
C SER A 70 0.15 -8.48 -1.51
N LYS A 71 0.55 -8.33 -2.77
CA LYS A 71 1.44 -9.25 -3.51
C LYS A 71 2.93 -8.87 -3.47
N SER A 72 3.29 -7.67 -3.00
CA SER A 72 4.63 -7.08 -3.16
C SER A 72 5.74 -7.75 -2.33
N PHE A 73 5.45 -8.78 -1.54
CA PHE A 73 6.43 -9.45 -0.68
C PHE A 73 6.91 -10.82 -1.20
N ILE A 74 6.41 -11.29 -2.35
CA ILE A 74 6.74 -12.64 -2.86
C ILE A 74 8.20 -12.70 -3.38
N LEU A 75 8.75 -11.60 -3.90
CA LEU A 75 10.07 -11.60 -4.56
C LEU A 75 11.27 -11.88 -3.64
N ASN A 76 11.18 -11.66 -2.32
CA ASN A 76 12.33 -11.84 -1.43
C ASN A 76 12.43 -13.22 -0.76
N ASN A 77 11.35 -14.00 -0.74
CA ASN A 77 11.37 -15.35 -0.15
C ASN A 77 11.73 -16.44 -1.17
N ASP A 78 11.41 -16.23 -2.45
CA ASP A 78 11.71 -17.22 -3.50
C ASP A 78 13.20 -17.25 -3.88
N ILE A 79 13.91 -16.12 -3.74
CA ILE A 79 15.36 -16.05 -3.99
C ILE A 79 16.14 -16.77 -2.87
N LYS A 80 15.75 -16.58 -1.60
CA LYS A 80 16.42 -17.23 -0.46
C LYS A 80 16.25 -18.75 -0.46
N LYS A 81 15.12 -19.25 -0.97
CA LYS A 81 14.87 -20.69 -1.08
C LYS A 81 15.71 -21.37 -2.16
N ASN A 82 15.98 -20.67 -3.27
CA ASN A 82 16.80 -21.18 -4.38
C ASN A 82 18.32 -21.07 -4.14
N LEU A 83 18.78 -20.22 -3.23
CA LEU A 83 20.21 -20.12 -2.88
C LEU A 83 20.66 -21.10 -1.79
N SER A 84 19.72 -21.76 -1.10
CA SER A 84 20.01 -22.74 -0.03
C SER A 84 20.03 -24.19 -0.54
N LEU A 85 19.91 -24.41 -1.85
CA LEU A 85 19.85 -25.72 -2.52
C LEU A 85 20.95 -25.89 -3.59
N LYS A 86 22.03 -25.11 -3.51
CA LYS A 86 23.26 -25.34 -4.28
C LYS A 86 24.43 -25.57 -3.35
#